data_AF-A0A7J8W285-F1
#
_entry.id   AF-A0A7J8W285-F1
#
_cell.length_a   1.000
_cell.length_b   1.000
_cell.length_c   1.000
_cell.angle_alpha   90.00
_cell.angle_beta   90.00
_cell.angle_gamma   90.00
#
_symmetry.space_group_name_H-M   'P 1'
#
loop_
_entity.id
_entity.type
_entity.pdbx_description
1 polymer ?
#
loop_
_entity_poly.entity_id
_entity_poly.type
_entity_poly.pdbx_seq_one_letter_code
_entity_poly.pdbx_strand_id
1 'polypeptide(L)'
;FWCPPRYGWVKFNVSGVANEDEVECGRVLRDLDGVARALFSGLVAAKDSITAEVGAIIIALDVYLAMGWKGKGSLIIEIGSNEVFS
;
A
#
# COMPACT_ATOMS: atom_id res chain seq x y z
N PHE A 1 -9.91 -7.85 3.48
CA PHE A 1 -9.82 -9.06 4.32
C PHE A 1 -8.34 -9.37 4.54
N TRP A 2 -7.88 -9.65 5.76
CA TRP A 2 -6.45 -9.91 5.99
C TRP A 2 -6.12 -11.38 5.74
N CYS A 3 -5.23 -11.62 4.78
CA CYS A 3 -4.61 -12.93 4.55
C CYS A 3 -3.09 -12.77 4.77
N PRO A 4 -2.50 -13.44 5.77
CA PRO A 4 -1.10 -13.24 6.11
C PRO A 4 -0.16 -13.70 4.97
N PRO A 5 0.97 -13.02 4.77
CA PRO A 5 1.98 -13.42 3.78
C PRO A 5 2.71 -14.70 4.22
N ARG A 6 3.62 -15.23 3.38
CA ARG A 6 4.48 -16.37 3.76
C ARG A 6 5.50 -15.94 4.84
N TYR A 7 6.07 -16.90 5.56
CA TYR A 7 7.14 -16.61 6.52
C TYR A 7 8.29 -15.83 5.88
N GLY A 8 8.74 -14.77 6.56
CA GLY A 8 9.79 -13.85 6.10
C GLY A 8 9.33 -12.81 5.08
N TRP A 9 8.06 -12.81 4.66
CA TRP A 9 7.51 -11.83 3.73
C TRP A 9 6.71 -10.76 4.49
N VAL A 10 6.52 -9.63 3.84
CA VAL A 10 5.67 -8.54 4.32
C VAL A 10 4.60 -8.22 3.29
N LYS A 11 3.43 -7.78 3.75
CA LYS A 11 2.33 -7.36 2.90
C LYS A 11 2.04 -5.88 3.12
N PHE A 12 1.90 -5.15 2.03
CA PHE A 12 1.52 -3.76 2.01
C PHE A 12 0.10 -3.64 1.47
N ASN A 13 -0.84 -3.33 2.36
CA ASN A 13 -2.23 -3.09 2.00
C ASN A 13 -2.43 -1.61 1.70
N VAL A 14 -2.92 -1.31 0.51
CA VAL A 14 -3.22 0.04 0.02
C VAL A 14 -4.74 0.17 -0.09
N SER A 15 -5.30 1.17 0.57
CA SER A 15 -6.70 1.57 0.41
C SER A 15 -6.73 3.01 -0.07
N GLY A 16 -7.39 3.23 -1.21
CA GLY A 16 -7.60 4.56 -1.77
C GLY A 16 -9.06 4.98 -1.63
N VAL A 17 -9.28 6.26 -1.33
CA VAL A 17 -10.54 6.96 -1.57
C VAL A 17 -10.25 8.06 -2.58
N ALA A 18 -10.92 8.03 -3.72
CA ALA A 18 -10.79 9.05 -4.76
C ALA A 18 -11.97 10.03 -4.66
N ASN A 19 -11.66 11.32 -4.66
CA ASN A 19 -12.62 12.41 -4.91
C ASN A 19 -12.25 13.11 -6.24
N GLU A 20 -13.08 14.03 -6.72
CA GLU A 20 -12.94 14.65 -8.06
C GLU A 20 -11.56 15.28 -8.33
N ASP A 21 -10.83 15.72 -7.29
CA ASP A 21 -9.53 16.40 -7.43
C ASP A 21 -8.34 15.71 -6.73
N GLU A 22 -8.58 14.81 -5.76
CA GLU A 22 -7.53 14.23 -4.93
C GLU A 22 -7.83 12.78 -4.51
N VAL A 23 -6.78 11.95 -4.44
CA VAL A 23 -6.87 10.58 -3.92
C VAL A 23 -6.16 10.50 -2.57
N GLU A 24 -6.92 10.30 -1.50
CA GLU A 24 -6.35 9.97 -0.21
C GLU A 24 -6.04 8.48 -0.17
N CYS A 25 -4.78 8.15 0.16
CA CYS A 25 -4.32 6.77 0.15
C CYS A 25 -3.77 6.36 1.52
N GLY A 26 -4.55 5.56 2.24
CA GLY A 26 -4.14 4.90 3.47
C GLY A 26 -3.38 3.61 3.17
N ARG A 27 -2.23 3.42 3.81
CA ARG A 27 -1.34 2.29 3.53
C ARG A 27 -0.75 1.70 4.80
N VAL A 28 -0.73 0.37 4.86
CA VAL A 28 -0.24 -0.37 6.02
C VAL A 28 0.71 -1.47 5.55
N LEU A 29 1.95 -1.46 6.06
CA LEU A 29 2.87 -2.59 5.95
C LEU A 29 2.68 -3.51 7.16
N ARG A 30 2.39 -4.79 6.91
CA ARG A 30 2.21 -5.81 7.94
C ARG A 30 3.12 -7.00 7.72
N ASP A 31 3.58 -7.60 8.82
CA ASP A 31 4.33 -8.85 8.81
C ASP A 31 3.40 -10.08 8.83
N LEU A 32 3.99 -11.28 8.98
CA LEU A 32 3.27 -12.55 9.06
C LEU A 32 2.19 -12.56 10.14
N ASP A 33 2.47 -11.96 11.30
CA ASP A 33 1.58 -11.94 12.46
C ASP A 33 0.48 -10.87 12.32
N GLY A 34 0.48 -10.13 11.21
CA GLY A 34 -0.45 -9.02 10.96
C GLY A 34 -0.09 -7.74 11.71
N VAL A 35 1.08 -7.71 12.37
CA VAL A 35 1.54 -6.53 13.12
C VAL A 35 1.92 -5.45 12.12
N ALA A 36 1.38 -4.25 12.32
CA ALA A 36 1.72 -3.08 11.52
C ALA A 36 3.19 -2.70 11.79
N ARG A 37 4.02 -2.81 10.76
CA ARG A 37 5.44 -2.42 10.78
C ARG A 37 5.63 -0.97 10.35
N ALA A 38 4.69 -0.44 9.56
CA ALA A 38 4.65 0.95 9.16
C ALA A 38 3.24 1.35 8.70
N LEU A 39 2.88 2.61 8.92
CA LEU A 39 1.63 3.24 8.50
C LEU A 39 1.97 4.48 7.69
N PHE A 40 1.29 4.66 6.56
CA PHE A 40 1.42 5.85 5.73
C PHE A 40 0.04 6.33 5.31
N SER A 41 -0.16 7.64 5.37
CA SER A 41 -1.30 8.33 4.80
C SER A 41 -0.78 9.52 4.02
N GLY A 42 -1.37 9.79 2.87
CA GLY A 42 -1.00 10.95 2.08
C GLY A 42 -1.90 11.11 0.86
N LEU A 43 -1.94 12.34 0.38
CA LEU A 43 -2.59 12.67 -0.88
C LEU A 43 -1.67 12.23 -2.02
N VAL A 44 -2.22 11.48 -2.96
CA VAL A 44 -1.59 11.25 -4.26
C VAL A 44 -2.28 12.18 -5.24
N ALA A 45 -1.53 13.16 -5.74
CA ALA A 45 -1.98 13.96 -6.87
C ALA A 45 -2.05 13.05 -8.10
N ALA A 46 -3.22 12.52 -8.38
CA ALA A 46 -3.48 11.57 -9.45
C ALA A 46 -4.71 12.02 -10.23
N LYS A 47 -4.62 12.00 -11.56
CA LYS A 47 -5.72 12.38 -12.46
C LYS A 47 -6.74 11.25 -12.66
N ASP A 48 -6.35 10.03 -12.32
CA ASP A 48 -7.11 8.81 -12.52
C ASP A 48 -6.64 7.74 -11.51
N SER A 49 -7.43 6.67 -11.38
CA SER A 49 -7.15 5.58 -10.45
C SER A 49 -5.84 4.86 -10.77
N ILE A 50 -5.52 4.62 -12.05
CA ILE A 50 -4.30 3.92 -12.47
C ILE A 50 -3.05 4.68 -11.99
N THR A 51 -3.04 6.01 -12.16
CA THR A 51 -1.95 6.87 -11.70
C THR A 51 -1.79 6.81 -10.18
N ALA A 52 -2.91 6.77 -9.44
CA ALA A 52 -2.88 6.63 -7.99
C ALA A 52 -2.33 5.27 -7.55
N GLU A 53 -2.73 4.19 -8.22
CA GLU A 53 -2.27 2.82 -7.96
C GLU A 53 -0.77 2.68 -8.22
N VAL A 54 -0.27 3.19 -9.35
CA VAL A 54 1.16 3.21 -9.66
C VAL A 54 1.94 4.02 -8.62
N GLY A 55 1.43 5.19 -8.22
CA GLY A 55 2.03 5.99 -7.15
C GLY A 55 2.10 5.25 -5.81
N ALA A 56 1.07 4.47 -5.48
CA ALA A 56 1.07 3.64 -4.28
C ALA A 56 2.08 2.49 -4.35
N ILE A 57 2.27 1.87 -5.52
CA ILE A 57 3.29 0.84 -5.74
C ILE A 57 4.70 1.41 -5.53
N ILE A 58 4.98 2.59 -6.11
CA ILE A 58 6.28 3.27 -5.95
C ILE A 58 6.56 3.52 -4.46
N ILE A 59 5.58 4.07 -3.73
CA ILE A 59 5.77 4.38 -2.31
C ILE A 59 5.92 3.09 -1.48
N ALA A 60 5.20 2.02 -1.81
CA ALA A 60 5.39 0.72 -1.15
C ALA A 60 6.82 0.19 -1.31
N LEU A 61 7.40 0.33 -2.52
CA LEU A 61 8.77 -0.08 -2.82
C LEU A 61 9.79 0.78 -2.08
N ASP A 62 9.61 2.10 -2.05
CA ASP A 62 10.50 3.01 -1.33
C ASP A 62 10.52 2.70 0.16
N VAL A 63 9.36 2.47 0.76
CA VAL A 63 9.23 2.05 2.16
C VAL A 63 9.94 0.71 2.40
N TYR A 64 9.71 -0.26 1.52
CA TYR A 64 10.33 -1.59 1.64
C TYR A 64 11.87 -1.50 1.63
N LEU A 65 12.41 -0.67 0.74
CA LEU A 65 13.85 -0.41 0.64
C LEU A 65 14.37 0.35 1.86
N ALA A 66 13.69 1.43 2.26
CA ALA A 66 14.08 2.28 3.41
C ALA A 66 14.08 1.50 4.73
N MET A 67 13.15 0.56 4.89
CA MET A 67 13.08 -0.34 6.05
C MET A 67 14.13 -1.46 6.01
N GLY A 68 15.00 -1.48 4.98
CA GLY A 68 16.11 -2.41 4.86
C GLY A 68 15.68 -3.84 4.57
N TRP A 69 14.56 -4.05 3.88
CA TRP A 69 14.07 -5.40 3.55
C TRP A 69 14.62 -5.96 2.24
N LYS A 70 15.43 -5.18 1.51
CA LYS A 70 16.14 -5.66 0.33
C LYS A 70 16.92 -6.94 0.68
N GLY A 71 16.57 -8.04 0.00
CA GLY A 71 17.20 -9.36 0.20
C GLY A 71 16.74 -10.15 1.44
N LYS A 72 15.79 -9.64 2.24
CA LYS A 72 15.28 -10.33 3.45
C LYS A 72 14.03 -11.16 3.21
N GLY A 73 13.25 -10.81 2.20
CA GLY A 73 11.99 -11.46 1.89
C GLY A 73 11.39 -10.94 0.60
N SER A 74 10.13 -11.28 0.36
CA SER A 74 9.34 -10.68 -0.72
C SER A 74 8.31 -9.70 -0.15
N LEU A 75 7.94 -8.74 -0.98
CA LEU A 75 6.86 -7.80 -0.72
C LEU A 75 5.62 -8.23 -1.52
N ILE A 76 4.47 -8.33 -0.86
CA ILE A 76 3.17 -8.39 -1.52
C ILE A 76 2.53 -7.01 -1.44
N ILE A 77 2.10 -6.45 -2.57
CA ILE A 77 1.32 -5.21 -2.59
C ILE A 77 -0.10 -5.59 -2.95
N GLU A 78 -1.04 -5.29 -2.06
CA GLU A 78 -2.46 -5.54 -2.24
C GLU A 78 -3.17 -4.20 -2.32
N ILE A 79 -3.69 -3.87 -3.50
CA ILE A 79 -4.40 -2.62 -3.76
C ILE A 79 -5.88 -2.91 -3.75
N GLY A 80 -6.61 -2.26 -2.84
CA GLY A 80 -8.06 -2.27 -2.79
C GLY A 80 -8.62 -0.92 -3.17
N SER A 81 -9.35 -0.87 -4.27
CA SER A 81 -10.12 0.28 -4.72
C SER A 81 -11.57 0.11 -4.25
N ASN A 82 -12.03 1.00 -3.37
CA ASN A 82 -13.46 1.16 -3.11
C ASN A 82 -13.94 2.28 -4.03
N GLU A 83 -14.56 1.92 -5.16
CA GLU A 83 -15.31 2.92 -5.91
C GLU A 83 -16.58 3.25 -5.11
N VAL A 84 -16.61 4.43 -4.51
CA VAL A 84 -17.83 4.95 -3.87
C VAL A 84 -18.65 5.57 -5.00
N PHE A 85 -19.56 4.78 -5.57
CA PHE A 85 -20.59 5.31 -6.46
C PHE A 85 -21.50 6.21 -5.61
N SER A 86 -21.46 7.52 -5.86
CA SER A 86 -22.42 8.51 -5.35
C SER A 86 -23.75 8.43 -6.08
#